data_AF-A0A5C8CB59-F1
#
_entry.id   AF-A0A5C8CB59-F1
#
_cell.length_a   1.000
_cell.length_b   1.000
_cell.length_c   1.000
_cell.angle_alpha   90.00
_cell.angle_beta   90.00
_cell.angle_gamma   90.00
#
_symmetry.space_group_name_H-M   'P 1'
#
loop_
_entity.id
_entity.type
_entity.pdbx_description
1 polymer ?
#
loop_
_entity_poly.entity_id
_entity_poly.type
_entity_poly.pdbx_seq_one_letter_code
_entity_poly.pdbx_strand_id
1 'polypeptide(L)' 'MTSELQMMDVVVGEGKEAIKGALIKTHYTGWLNDGTKFDSSHDRGQMFQCVIGY' A
#
# COMPACT_ATOMS: atom_id res chain seq x y z
N MET A 1 -18.02 -8.93 15.27
CA MET A 1 -17.33 -9.53 14.12
C MET A 1 -16.05 -8.75 13.91
N THR A 2 -14.91 -9.30 14.31
CA THR A 2 -13.60 -8.69 14.04
C THR A 2 -13.32 -8.86 12.56
N SER A 3 -13.25 -7.75 11.81
CA SER A 3 -12.79 -7.76 10.43
C SER A 3 -11.28 -8.00 10.44
N GLU A 4 -10.86 -9.21 10.14
CA GLU A 4 -9.44 -9.53 9.97
C GLU A 4 -8.93 -8.93 8.66
N LEU A 5 -7.65 -8.52 8.65
CA LEU A 5 -7.00 -8.03 7.45
C LEU A 5 -6.80 -9.19 6.48
N GLN A 6 -7.31 -9.04 5.26
CA GLN A 6 -7.06 -9.97 4.16
C GLN A 6 -6.03 -9.38 3.20
N MET A 7 -5.09 -10.20 2.76
CA MET A 7 -4.02 -9.80 1.84
C MET A 7 -3.89 -10.87 0.74
N MET A 8 -3.60 -10.42 -0.48
CA MET A 8 -3.35 -11.28 -1.62
C MET A 8 -2.22 -10.69 -2.47
N ASP A 9 -1.21 -11.51 -2.75
CA ASP A 9 -0.17 -11.15 -3.71
C ASP A 9 -0.69 -11.42 -5.13
N VAL A 10 -0.76 -10.36 -5.93
CA VAL A 10 -1.06 -10.48 -7.37
C VAL A 10 0.20 -10.91 -8.13
N VAL A 11 1.34 -10.34 -7.76
CA VAL A 11 2.67 -10.68 -8.27
C VAL A 11 3.64 -10.61 -7.10
N VAL A 12 4.36 -11.71 -6.85
CA VAL A 12 5.35 -11.80 -5.78
C VAL A 12 6.65 -11.13 -6.24
N GLY A 13 7.15 -10.18 -5.46
CA GLY A 13 8.44 -9.53 -5.73
C GLY A 13 9.63 -10.39 -5.27
N GLU A 14 10.76 -10.25 -5.95
CA GLU A 14 12.02 -10.95 -5.60
C GLU A 14 12.99 -10.05 -4.79
N GLY A 15 12.55 -8.86 -4.41
CA GLY A 15 13.33 -7.89 -3.67
C GLY A 15 13.52 -8.25 -2.19
N LYS A 16 14.33 -7.45 -1.49
CA LYS A 16 14.46 -7.56 -0.03
C LYS A 16 13.14 -7.22 0.65
N GLU A 17 12.80 -7.98 1.68
CA GLU A 17 11.65 -7.71 2.53
C GLU A 17 11.76 -6.33 3.18
N ALA A 18 10.64 -5.61 3.23
CA ALA A 18 10.57 -4.30 3.87
C ALA A 18 10.58 -4.48 5.39
N ILE A 19 11.56 -3.88 6.05
CA ILE A 19 11.73 -3.96 7.50
C ILE A 19 11.32 -2.67 8.20
N LYS A 20 11.02 -2.77 9.50
CA LYS A 20 10.76 -1.62 10.38
C LYS A 20 11.89 -0.58 10.28
N GLY A 21 11.53 0.69 10.14
CA GLY A 21 12.47 1.80 9.92
C GLY A 21 12.96 1.97 8.48
N ALA A 22 12.60 1.07 7.54
CA ALA A 22 12.94 1.25 6.14
C ALA A 22 12.14 2.38 5.50
N LEU A 23 12.79 3.13 4.62
CA LEU A 23 12.12 4.05 3.71
C LEU A 23 11.53 3.27 2.54
N ILE A 24 10.21 3.31 2.38
CA ILE A 24 9.52 2.72 1.23
C ILE A 24 9.04 3.79 0.25
N LYS A 25 9.00 3.43 -1.03
CA LYS A 25 8.36 4.18 -2.10
C LYS A 25 7.40 3.24 -2.82
N THR A 26 6.15 3.63 -2.97
CA THR A 26 5.15 2.78 -3.63
C THR A 26 4.08 3.57 -4.37
N HIS A 27 3.44 2.91 -5.32
CA HIS A 27 2.16 3.33 -5.84
C HIS A 27 1.02 2.59 -5.14
N TYR A 28 -0.08 3.29 -4.88
CA TYR A 28 -1.28 2.70 -4.29
C TYR A 28 -2.53 3.36 -4.85
N THR A 29 -3.64 2.64 -4.74
CA THR A 29 -4.99 3.17 -4.93
C THR A 29 -5.88 2.59 -3.85
N GLY A 30 -6.55 3.48 -3.11
CA GLY A 30 -7.46 3.15 -2.02
C GLY A 30 -8.92 3.28 -2.45
N TRP A 31 -9.71 2.29 -2.06
CA TRP A 31 -11.13 2.17 -2.41
C TRP A 31 -11.97 1.91 -1.16
N LEU A 32 -13.20 2.44 -1.15
CA LEU A 32 -14.23 2.06 -0.20
C LEU A 32 -14.94 0.78 -0.68
N ASN A 33 -15.70 0.13 0.21
CA ASN A 33 -16.41 -1.12 -0.10
C ASN A 33 -17.46 -0.99 -1.21
N ASP A 34 -17.93 0.23 -1.49
CA ASP A 34 -18.87 0.53 -2.56
C ASP A 34 -18.18 0.77 -3.92
N GLY A 35 -16.85 0.66 -3.98
CA GLY A 35 -16.06 0.92 -5.18
C GLY A 35 -15.71 2.40 -5.39
N THR A 36 -16.05 3.30 -4.47
CA THR A 36 -15.61 4.69 -4.54
C THR A 36 -14.11 4.79 -4.28
N LYS A 37 -13.36 5.34 -5.23
CA LYS A 37 -11.94 5.67 -5.02
C LYS A 37 -11.84 6.86 -4.07
N PHE A 38 -11.15 6.70 -2.94
CA PHE A 38 -10.93 7.80 -2.00
C PHE A 38 -9.54 8.42 -2.15
N ASP A 39 -8.55 7.66 -2.61
CA ASP A 39 -7.19 8.17 -2.78
C ASP A 39 -6.37 7.34 -3.78
N SER A 40 -5.41 7.97 -4.46
CA SER A 40 -4.48 7.30 -5.38
C SER A 40 -3.22 8.13 -5.58
N SER A 41 -2.06 7.47 -5.49
CA SER A 41 -0.79 8.13 -5.83
C SER A 41 -0.63 8.33 -7.34
N HIS A 42 -1.28 7.50 -8.16
CA HIS A 42 -1.31 7.69 -9.60
C HIS A 42 -2.05 8.98 -10.00
N ASP A 43 -3.15 9.32 -9.32
CA ASP A 43 -3.92 10.53 -9.61
C ASP A 43 -3.11 11.80 -9.32
N ARG A 44 -2.22 11.73 -8.32
CA ARG A 44 -1.28 12.82 -8.00
C ARG A 44 -0.05 12.87 -8.90
N GLY A 45 0.19 11.85 -9.72
CA GLY A 45 1.40 11.74 -10.54
C GLY A 45 2.70 11.60 -9.74
N GLN A 46 2.63 11.27 -8.45
CA GLN A 46 3.78 11.17 -7.56
C GLN A 46 3.69 9.94 -6.67
N MET A 47 4.79 9.19 -6.55
CA MET A 47 4.91 8.07 -5.62
C MET A 47 4.70 8.50 -4.18
N PHE A 48 4.07 7.63 -3.39
CA PHE A 48 4.03 7.79 -1.95
C PHE A 48 5.34 7.33 -1.34
N GLN A 49 5.84 8.09 -0.36
CA GLN A 49 7.07 7.79 0.35
C GLN A 49 6.84 7.92 1.86
N CYS A 50 7.22 6.89 2.61
CA CYS A 50 7.07 6.87 4.06
C CYS A 50 8.15 5.98 4.70
N VAL A 51 8.51 6.27 5.95
CA VAL A 51 9.33 5.39 6.77
C VAL A 51 8.38 4.45 7.53
N ILE A 52 8.62 3.13 7.44
CA ILE A 52 7.83 2.16 8.19
C ILE A 52 8.00 2.43 9.69
N GLY A 53 6.89 2.79 10.33
CA GLY A 53 6.83 3.18 11.74
C GLY A 53 7.28 2.09 12.71
N TYR A 54 7.43 2.50 13.98
CA TYR A 54 7.73 1.59 15.08
C TYR A 54 6.49 0.88 15.60
#